data_AF-A0A9D1HWU0-F1
#
_entry.id   AF-A0A9D1HWU0-F1
#
_cell.length_a   1.000
_cell.length_b   1.000
_cell.length_c   1.000
_cell.angle_alpha   90.00
_cell.angle_beta   90.00
_cell.angle_gamma   90.00
#
_symmetry.space_group_name_H-M   'P 1'
#
loop_
_entity.id
_entity.type
_entity.pdbx_description
1 polymer ?
#
loop_
_entity_poly.entity_id
_entity_poly.type
_entity_poly.pdbx_seq_one_letter_code
_entity_poly.pdbx_strand_id
1 'polypeptide(L)'
;MYRIYQVQKEETLDQIAKNFDVTANLLRELNGFSNDYVVREGERIIVPREPSTFSRYVVKKGDTLYSLAQKHGVTVAQLAMLNGLDDDDYLYVDQVLVVPKENTEFYITEDNDTLTKVASYFQTTPKVLVEQNKTIYLMPEQLIIYKKEKI
;
A
#
# COMPACT_ATOMS: atom_id res chain seq x y z
N MET A 1 -10.75 1.17 -0.72
CA MET A 1 -12.15 0.83 -1.10
C MET A 1 -12.50 -0.53 -0.52
N TYR A 2 -13.77 -0.76 -0.18
CA TYR A 2 -14.25 -1.99 0.44
C TYR A 2 -15.12 -2.82 -0.52
N ARG A 3 -15.32 -4.10 -0.19
CA ARG A 3 -16.31 -4.99 -0.82
C ARG A 3 -16.98 -5.86 0.24
N ILE A 4 -18.13 -6.41 -0.11
CA ILE A 4 -18.79 -7.44 0.70
C ILE A 4 -18.18 -8.79 0.32
N TYR A 5 -17.80 -9.56 1.33
CA TYR A 5 -17.27 -10.91 1.23
C TYR A 5 -18.17 -11.87 2.00
N GLN A 6 -18.42 -13.04 1.44
CA GLN A 6 -19.18 -14.09 2.10
C GLN A 6 -18.21 -15.12 2.68
N VAL A 7 -18.26 -15.33 3.98
CA VAL A 7 -17.40 -16.24 4.73
C VAL A 7 -17.60 -17.67 4.23
N GLN A 8 -16.50 -18.33 3.88
CA GLN A 8 -16.53 -19.71 3.37
C GLN A 8 -16.56 -20.72 4.53
N LYS A 9 -16.88 -21.98 4.20
CA LYS A 9 -16.97 -23.07 5.20
C LYS A 9 -15.64 -23.20 5.97
N GLU A 10 -15.75 -23.24 7.31
CA GLU A 10 -14.64 -23.38 8.25
C GLU A 10 -13.57 -22.27 8.19
N GLU A 11 -13.87 -21.16 7.50
CA GLU A 11 -12.94 -20.05 7.36
C GLU A 11 -12.92 -19.19 8.63
N THR A 12 -11.73 -18.82 9.09
CA THR A 12 -11.56 -17.93 10.24
C THR A 12 -11.31 -16.49 9.81
N LEU A 13 -11.59 -15.53 10.69
CA LEU A 13 -11.30 -14.11 10.42
C LEU A 13 -9.81 -13.87 10.14
N ASP A 14 -8.90 -14.62 10.77
CA ASP A 14 -7.46 -14.56 10.49
C ASP A 14 -7.10 -15.08 9.09
N GLN A 15 -7.73 -16.15 8.62
CA GLN A 15 -7.54 -16.67 7.26
C GLN A 15 -8.06 -15.67 6.22
N ILE A 16 -9.25 -15.10 6.46
CA ILE A 16 -9.80 -14.03 5.62
C ILE A 16 -8.84 -12.85 5.59
N ALA A 17 -8.43 -12.35 6.75
CA ALA A 17 -7.51 -11.21 6.83
C ALA A 17 -6.22 -11.44 6.05
N LYS A 18 -5.63 -12.63 6.16
CA LYS A 18 -4.47 -13.04 5.38
C LYS A 18 -4.74 -13.05 3.88
N ASN A 19 -5.89 -13.56 3.43
CA ASN A 19 -6.29 -13.56 2.01
C ASN A 19 -6.42 -12.15 1.44
N PHE A 20 -6.75 -11.18 2.29
CA PHE A 20 -6.86 -9.77 1.95
C PHE A 20 -5.61 -8.94 2.27
N ASP A 21 -4.52 -9.59 2.72
CA ASP A 21 -3.27 -8.97 3.19
C ASP A 21 -3.52 -7.80 4.16
N VAL A 22 -4.34 -8.08 5.17
CA VAL A 22 -4.64 -7.20 6.31
C VAL A 22 -4.63 -7.99 7.61
N THR A 23 -4.75 -7.29 8.75
CA THR A 23 -4.84 -7.92 10.06
C THR A 23 -6.28 -8.28 10.41
N ALA A 24 -6.47 -9.33 11.23
CA ALA A 24 -7.80 -9.65 11.76
C ALA A 24 -8.38 -8.49 12.57
N ASN A 25 -7.55 -7.74 13.31
CA ASN A 25 -7.98 -6.54 14.02
C ASN A 25 -8.56 -5.47 13.09
N LEU A 26 -7.93 -5.22 11.93
CA LEU A 26 -8.48 -4.29 10.95
C LEU A 26 -9.85 -4.76 10.45
N LEU A 27 -10.03 -6.06 10.19
CA LEU A 27 -11.34 -6.58 9.80
C LEU A 27 -12.37 -6.46 10.91
N ARG A 28 -11.98 -6.67 12.19
CA ARG A 28 -12.90 -6.46 13.32
C ARG A 28 -13.35 -5.00 13.40
N GLU A 29 -12.42 -4.06 13.35
CA GLU A 29 -12.72 -2.62 13.38
C GLU A 29 -13.63 -2.22 12.23
N LEU A 30 -13.34 -2.70 11.02
CA LEU A 30 -14.12 -2.40 9.81
C LEU A 30 -15.57 -2.91 9.88
N ASN A 31 -15.80 -3.99 10.61
CA ASN A 31 -17.12 -4.62 10.75
C ASN A 31 -17.79 -4.34 12.10
N GLY A 32 -17.16 -3.55 12.98
CA GLY A 32 -17.66 -3.29 14.33
C GLY A 32 -17.72 -4.54 15.22
N PHE A 33 -16.85 -5.52 14.98
CA PHE A 33 -16.80 -6.76 15.75
C PHE A 33 -16.05 -6.60 17.06
N SER A 34 -16.50 -7.29 18.11
CA SER A 34 -15.74 -7.47 19.34
C SER A 34 -14.54 -8.39 19.12
N ASN A 35 -13.57 -8.36 20.05
CA ASN A 35 -12.35 -9.16 19.95
C ASN A 35 -12.60 -10.67 19.95
N ASP A 36 -13.66 -11.12 20.61
CA ASP A 36 -14.10 -12.52 20.73
C ASP A 36 -15.09 -12.95 19.66
N TYR A 37 -15.42 -12.06 18.70
CA TYR A 37 -16.34 -12.39 17.62
C TYR A 37 -15.77 -13.48 16.70
N VAL A 38 -16.60 -14.48 16.40
CA VAL A 38 -16.28 -15.59 15.49
C VAL A 38 -17.24 -15.52 14.30
N VAL A 39 -16.69 -15.26 13.12
CA VAL A 39 -17.42 -15.27 11.85
C VAL A 39 -17.98 -16.66 11.55
N ARG A 40 -19.16 -16.71 10.92
CA ARG A 40 -19.84 -17.97 10.58
C ARG A 40 -19.93 -18.17 9.08
N GLU A 41 -19.99 -19.43 8.65
CA GLU A 41 -20.22 -19.78 7.25
C GLU A 41 -21.46 -19.04 6.70
N GLY A 42 -21.31 -18.44 5.52
CA GLY A 42 -22.36 -17.69 4.85
C GLY A 42 -22.57 -16.26 5.35
N GLU A 43 -21.91 -15.86 6.44
CA GLU A 43 -21.94 -14.49 6.93
C GLU A 43 -21.32 -13.52 5.91
N ARG A 44 -21.89 -12.32 5.79
CA ARG A 44 -21.41 -11.29 4.87
C ARG A 44 -20.70 -10.20 5.65
N ILE A 45 -19.40 -10.07 5.42
CA ILE A 45 -18.56 -9.09 6.09
C ILE A 45 -17.96 -8.12 5.08
N ILE A 46 -17.63 -6.93 5.55
CA ILE A 46 -16.90 -5.91 4.82
C ILE A 46 -15.41 -6.25 4.87
N VAL A 47 -14.79 -6.32 3.70
CA VAL A 47 -13.35 -6.54 3.55
C VAL A 47 -12.78 -5.46 2.64
N PRO A 48 -11.48 -5.13 2.72
CA PRO A 48 -10.84 -4.29 1.74
C PRO A 48 -10.88 -4.95 0.34
N ARG A 49 -11.06 -4.13 -0.70
CA ARG A 49 -11.20 -4.61 -2.08
C ARG A 49 -9.87 -5.07 -2.67
N GLU A 50 -8.76 -4.58 -2.12
CA GLU A 50 -7.37 -4.97 -2.35
C GLU A 50 -6.57 -4.58 -1.09
N PRO A 51 -5.48 -5.28 -0.72
CA PRO A 51 -4.56 -4.75 0.26
C PRO A 51 -4.11 -3.35 -0.15
N SER A 52 -4.19 -2.42 0.79
CA SER A 52 -3.67 -1.08 0.57
C SER A 52 -2.19 -1.18 0.21
N THR A 53 -1.83 -0.57 -0.92
CA THR A 53 -0.44 -0.49 -1.40
C THR A 53 0.46 0.32 -0.45
N PHE A 54 -0.17 1.13 0.40
CA PHE A 54 0.48 1.97 1.40
C PHE A 54 -0.05 1.67 2.80
N SER A 55 0.74 1.99 3.81
CA SER A 55 0.36 1.96 5.22
C SER A 55 0.75 3.27 5.91
N ARG A 56 0.23 3.48 7.12
CA ARG A 56 0.62 4.60 7.98
C ARG A 56 1.79 4.18 8.85
N TYR A 57 2.80 5.04 8.94
CA TYR A 57 3.94 4.89 9.82
C TYR A 57 4.01 6.07 10.77
N VAL A 58 4.12 5.79 12.07
CA VAL A 58 4.30 6.81 13.10
C VAL A 58 5.81 6.97 13.32
N VAL A 59 6.31 8.17 13.03
CA VAL A 59 7.72 8.54 13.15
C VAL A 59 8.18 8.35 14.60
N LYS A 60 9.31 7.66 14.75
CA LYS A 60 9.95 7.39 16.03
C LYS A 60 11.20 8.25 16.20
N LYS A 61 11.65 8.37 17.44
CA LYS A 61 12.90 9.08 17.76
C LYS A 61 14.07 8.49 16.96
N GLY A 62 14.73 9.33 16.17
CA GLY A 62 15.89 8.96 15.34
C GLY A 62 15.54 8.58 13.90
N ASP A 63 14.26 8.53 13.53
CA ASP A 63 13.86 8.35 12.14
C ASP A 63 14.21 9.60 11.30
N THR A 64 14.60 9.36 10.06
CA THR A 64 14.85 10.38 9.03
C THR A 64 14.17 9.95 7.74
N LEU A 65 13.95 10.89 6.80
CA LEU A 65 13.46 10.52 5.46
C LEU A 65 14.39 9.49 4.81
N TYR A 66 15.71 9.64 4.98
CA TYR A 66 16.70 8.69 4.46
C TYR A 66 16.51 7.27 5.04
N SER A 67 16.48 7.14 6.37
CA SER A 67 16.38 5.82 7.02
C SER A 67 15.04 5.13 6.72
N LEU A 68 13.96 5.90 6.62
CA LEU A 68 12.64 5.37 6.26
C LEU A 68 12.55 5.01 4.78
N ALA A 69 13.05 5.86 3.87
CA ALA A 69 13.07 5.57 2.44
C ALA A 69 13.86 4.29 2.15
N GLN A 70 15.04 4.14 2.75
CA GLN A 70 15.85 2.92 2.66
C GLN A 70 15.09 1.68 3.16
N LYS A 71 14.48 1.78 4.34
CA LYS A 71 13.70 0.68 4.93
C LYS A 71 12.53 0.24 4.05
N HIS A 72 11.91 1.18 3.35
CA HIS A 72 10.74 0.96 2.51
C HIS A 72 11.09 0.74 1.03
N GLY A 73 12.38 0.72 0.67
CA GLY A 73 12.83 0.43 -0.69
C GLY A 73 12.47 1.51 -1.71
N VAL A 74 12.40 2.77 -1.28
CA VAL A 74 12.09 3.94 -2.15
C VAL A 74 13.17 5.01 -2.00
N THR A 75 13.17 6.00 -2.89
CA THR A 75 14.08 7.15 -2.74
C THR A 75 13.56 8.15 -1.71
N VAL A 76 14.45 9.00 -1.19
CA VAL A 76 14.09 10.11 -0.29
C VAL A 76 13.05 11.01 -0.97
N ALA A 77 13.32 11.43 -2.20
CA ALA A 77 12.42 12.26 -3.00
C ALA A 77 11.02 11.67 -3.13
N GLN A 78 10.94 10.36 -3.41
CA GLN A 78 9.66 9.68 -3.51
C GLN A 78 8.89 9.67 -2.20
N LEU A 79 9.58 9.38 -1.08
CA LEU A 79 8.94 9.36 0.23
C LEU A 79 8.50 10.76 0.66
N ALA A 80 9.32 11.78 0.43
CA ALA A 80 9.02 13.17 0.73
C ALA A 80 7.80 13.63 -0.07
N MET A 81 7.83 13.48 -1.40
CA MET A 81 6.73 13.86 -2.29
C MET A 81 5.42 13.12 -1.98
N LEU A 82 5.47 11.81 -1.66
CA LEU A 82 4.30 11.03 -1.22
C LEU A 82 3.62 11.62 0.02
N ASN A 83 4.39 12.32 0.86
CA ASN A 83 3.95 12.91 2.11
C ASN A 83 3.79 14.44 2.06
N GLY A 84 4.00 15.06 0.89
CA GLY A 84 3.96 16.52 0.74
C GLY A 84 5.05 17.24 1.54
N LEU A 85 6.23 16.63 1.61
CA LEU A 85 7.43 17.16 2.26
C LEU A 85 8.50 17.47 1.21
N ASP A 86 9.47 18.31 1.59
CA ASP A 86 10.71 18.49 0.85
C ASP A 86 11.76 17.44 1.25
N ASP A 87 12.73 17.16 0.36
CA ASP A 87 13.72 16.09 0.54
C ASP A 87 14.65 16.29 1.76
N ASP A 88 14.79 17.54 2.21
CA ASP A 88 15.61 17.96 3.35
C ASP A 88 14.78 18.25 4.61
N ASP A 89 13.47 17.98 4.58
CA ASP A 89 12.62 18.17 5.76
C ASP A 89 12.99 17.26 6.92
N TYR A 90 12.88 17.81 8.13
CA TYR A 90 13.01 17.06 9.36
C TYR A 90 11.69 16.35 9.71
N LEU A 91 11.82 15.13 10.21
CA LEU A 91 10.68 14.38 10.73
C LEU A 91 10.50 14.63 12.23
N TYR A 92 9.24 14.84 12.63
CA TYR A 92 8.87 15.03 14.03
C TYR A 92 8.39 13.70 14.63
N VAL A 93 8.77 13.41 15.87
CA VAL A 93 8.23 12.24 16.58
C VAL A 93 6.70 12.33 16.62
N ASP A 94 6.04 11.19 16.43
CA ASP A 94 4.59 11.03 16.30
C ASP A 94 3.96 11.62 15.02
N GLN A 95 4.74 12.22 14.12
CA GLN A 95 4.29 12.54 12.77
C GLN A 95 3.87 11.26 12.06
N VAL A 96 2.74 11.29 11.36
CA VAL A 96 2.27 10.14 10.59
C VAL A 96 2.61 10.31 9.12
N LEU A 97 3.41 9.40 8.60
CA LEU A 97 3.74 9.29 7.18
C LEU A 97 2.93 8.18 6.53
N VAL A 98 2.65 8.35 5.24
CA VAL A 98 2.24 7.30 4.32
C VAL A 98 3.51 6.67 3.76
N VAL A 99 3.64 5.35 3.90
CA VAL A 99 4.78 4.57 3.42
C VAL A 99 4.30 3.40 2.57
N PRO A 100 5.06 2.95 1.56
CA PRO A 100 4.69 1.77 0.79
C PRO A 100 4.80 0.52 1.68
N LYS A 101 3.93 -0.46 1.42
CA LYS A 101 4.04 -1.79 2.01
C LYS A 101 5.24 -2.55 1.44
N GLU A 102 5.62 -3.65 2.10
CA GLU A 102 6.66 -4.55 1.57
C GLU A 102 6.36 -4.98 0.13
N ASN A 103 7.42 -5.13 -0.67
CA ASN A 103 7.35 -5.49 -2.10
C ASN A 103 6.57 -4.51 -2.97
N THR A 104 6.26 -3.32 -2.47
CA THR A 104 5.66 -2.24 -3.25
C THR A 104 6.72 -1.19 -3.55
N GLU A 105 6.95 -0.94 -4.83
CA GLU A 105 7.55 0.28 -5.31
C GLU A 105 6.48 1.15 -5.98
N PHE A 106 6.78 2.43 -6.06
CA PHE A 106 5.97 3.36 -6.82
C PHE A 106 6.85 4.35 -7.55
N TYR A 107 6.25 5.04 -8.51
CA TYR A 107 6.86 6.10 -9.27
C TYR A 107 5.80 7.18 -9.43
N ILE A 108 6.20 8.42 -9.19
CA ILE A 108 5.33 9.58 -9.35
C ILE A 108 5.70 10.20 -10.69
N THR A 109 4.74 10.27 -11.61
CA THR A 109 5.01 10.71 -12.97
C THR A 109 5.33 12.20 -13.05
N GLU A 110 6.23 12.51 -13.97
CA GLU A 110 6.65 13.85 -14.33
C GLU A 110 6.04 14.25 -15.68
N ASP A 111 6.21 15.52 -16.05
CA ASP A 111 5.83 16.01 -17.38
C ASP A 111 6.52 15.21 -18.48
N ASN A 112 5.73 14.82 -19.50
CA ASN A 112 6.16 14.06 -20.68
C ASN A 112 6.68 12.65 -20.40
N ASP A 113 6.35 12.08 -19.25
CA ASP A 113 6.66 10.68 -19.00
C ASP A 113 5.99 9.74 -19.98
N THR A 114 6.73 8.68 -20.33
CA THR A 114 6.22 7.58 -21.13
C THR A 114 6.15 6.33 -20.26
N LEU A 115 5.20 5.46 -20.57
CA LEU A 115 5.09 4.17 -19.87
C LEU A 115 6.38 3.34 -19.99
N THR A 116 7.13 3.51 -21.08
CA THR A 116 8.45 2.88 -21.27
C THR A 116 9.49 3.40 -20.29
N LYS A 117 9.61 4.73 -20.10
CA LYS A 117 10.51 5.32 -19.08
C LYS A 117 10.18 4.77 -17.69
N VAL A 118 8.90 4.79 -17.33
CA VAL A 118 8.43 4.30 -16.03
C VAL A 118 8.69 2.80 -15.86
N ALA A 119 8.44 1.99 -16.89
CA ALA A 119 8.74 0.56 -16.85
C ALA A 119 10.26 0.29 -16.69
N SER A 120 11.11 1.06 -17.37
CA SER A 120 12.56 0.96 -17.22
C SER A 120 13.03 1.32 -15.81
N TYR A 121 12.40 2.31 -15.16
CA TYR A 121 12.67 2.65 -13.76
C TYR A 121 12.50 1.43 -12.83
N PHE A 122 11.38 0.71 -12.99
CA PHE A 122 11.09 -0.51 -12.22
C PHE A 122 11.78 -1.77 -12.76
N GLN A 123 12.61 -1.66 -13.79
CA GLN A 123 13.23 -2.80 -14.47
C GLN A 123 12.19 -3.84 -14.94
N THR A 124 11.06 -3.36 -15.45
CA THR A 124 9.92 -4.18 -15.90
C THR A 124 9.46 -3.78 -17.31
N THR A 125 8.30 -4.28 -17.75
CA THR A 125 7.69 -3.95 -19.04
C THR A 125 6.43 -3.10 -18.88
N PRO A 126 6.08 -2.26 -19.87
CA PRO A 126 4.81 -1.51 -19.88
C PRO A 126 3.59 -2.39 -19.64
N LYS A 127 3.59 -3.62 -20.16
CA LYS A 127 2.50 -4.59 -19.99
C LYS A 127 2.25 -4.92 -18.52
N VAL A 128 3.31 -5.19 -17.76
CA VAL A 128 3.20 -5.51 -16.32
C VAL A 128 2.61 -4.32 -15.56
N LEU A 129 3.01 -3.09 -15.88
CA LEU A 129 2.46 -1.90 -15.23
C LEU A 129 0.96 -1.73 -15.54
N VAL A 130 0.53 -1.95 -16.78
CA VAL A 130 -0.89 -1.89 -17.16
C VAL A 130 -1.71 -2.96 -16.44
N GLU A 131 -1.16 -4.16 -16.24
CA GLU A 131 -1.84 -5.22 -15.50
C GLU A 131 -1.99 -4.90 -14.00
N GLN A 132 -1.02 -4.20 -13.42
CA GLN A 132 -1.02 -3.87 -11.98
C GLN A 132 -1.75 -2.56 -11.63
N ASN A 133 -1.97 -1.68 -12.60
CA ASN A 133 -2.59 -0.37 -12.39
C ASN A 133 -3.90 -0.26 -13.17
N LYS A 134 -5.02 -0.05 -12.45
CA LYS A 134 -6.36 0.04 -13.06
C LYS A 134 -6.48 1.12 -14.15
N THR A 135 -5.70 2.20 -14.03
CA THR A 135 -5.73 3.30 -14.99
C THR A 135 -4.38 4.00 -15.02
N ILE A 136 -3.85 4.24 -16.22
CA ILE A 136 -2.58 4.93 -16.45
C ILE A 136 -2.84 6.05 -17.45
N TYR A 137 -2.76 7.31 -16.98
CA TYR A 137 -2.90 8.51 -17.81
C TYR A 137 -1.54 9.18 -18.08
N LEU A 138 -0.53 8.91 -17.26
CA LEU A 138 0.78 9.56 -17.27
C LEU A 138 0.69 11.09 -17.11
N MET A 139 -0.33 11.56 -16.39
CA MET A 139 -0.39 12.96 -15.96
C MET A 139 0.67 13.21 -14.88
N PRO A 140 1.27 14.40 -14.78
CA PRO A 140 2.16 14.72 -13.68
C PRO A 140 1.53 14.40 -12.33
N GLU A 141 2.36 13.96 -11.40
CA GLU A 141 1.98 13.55 -10.05
C GLU A 141 1.09 12.30 -9.96
N GLN A 142 0.80 11.65 -11.10
CA GLN A 142 0.15 10.35 -11.07
C GLN A 142 1.08 9.30 -10.48
N LEU A 143 0.56 8.58 -9.50
CA LEU A 143 1.27 7.47 -8.88
C LEU A 143 1.07 6.17 -9.69
N ILE A 144 2.18 5.59 -10.13
CA ILE A 144 2.26 4.29 -10.80
C ILE A 144 2.82 3.27 -9.81
N ILE A 145 2.09 2.19 -9.58
CA ILE A 145 2.46 1.11 -8.67
C ILE A 145 3.19 0.00 -9.39
N TYR A 146 4.24 -0.52 -8.75
CA TYR A 146 4.87 -1.77 -9.10
C TYR A 146 4.96 -2.69 -7.88
N LYS A 147 4.28 -3.83 -7.95
CA LYS A 147 4.38 -4.90 -6.94
C LYS A 147 5.41 -5.92 -7.41
N LYS A 148 6.49 -6.06 -6.65
CA LYS A 148 7.50 -7.10 -6.86
C LYS A 148 6.90 -8.48 -6.59
N GLU A 149 7.25 -9.44 -7.42
CA GLU A 149 6.94 -10.84 -7.13
C GLU A 149 7.73 -11.32 -5.91
N LYS A 150 7.12 -12.17 -5.07
CA LYS A 150 7.83 -12.79 -3.96
C LYS A 150 8.83 -13.79 -4.54
N ILE A 151 10.11 -13.63 -4.20
CA ILE A 151 11.17 -14.62 -4.46
C ILE A 151 10.92 -15.87 -3.61
#